data_AF-A0A258G983-F1
#
_entry.id   AF-A0A258G983-F1
#
_cell.length_a   1.000
_cell.length_b   1.000
_cell.length_c   1.000
_cell.angle_alpha   90.00
_cell.angle_beta   90.00
_cell.angle_gamma   90.00
#
_symmetry.space_group_name_H-M   'P 1'
#
loop_
_entity.id
_entity.type
_entity.pdbx_description
1 polymer ?
#
loop_
_entity_poly.entity_id
_entity_poly.type
_entity_poly.pdbx_seq_one_letter_code
_entity_poly.pdbx_strand_id
1 'polypeptide(L)'
;SIGDYIDKQEQRSALREALNDKIKGIKELQAKLEENKQEVERILVDQKSQRSQVAERQQQQQTLLAVTQNDQANYQKLAAERNAEITQLQEQQRRANCEGMGGIWSGGTCQSRSGGSSSGAFPPASFGNGGYPAIWANAPLNTYVDTWGLYSRQCVSYTAWKVASSGRYVPHFAGMGNANQWPATAARHGIPSGSTPKVGSVAMWPIGYYGHTMYVEAVNGDGTITVSDYNLAWDGQYRYYTRSAAGLTYIYF
;
A
#
# COMPACT_ATOMS: atom_id res chain seq x y z
N SER A 1 -14.02 52.33 -100.43
CA SER A 1 -12.83 51.75 -101.08
C SER A 1 -12.86 50.23 -100.93
N ILE A 2 -12.23 49.45 -101.82
CA ILE A 2 -11.98 48.00 -101.61
C ILE A 2 -11.25 47.78 -100.27
N GLY A 3 -10.44 48.75 -99.83
CA GLY A 3 -9.79 48.77 -98.51
C GLY A 3 -10.75 48.78 -97.32
N ASP A 4 -11.87 49.53 -97.37
CA ASP A 4 -12.86 49.55 -96.27
C ASP A 4 -13.59 48.22 -96.09
N TYR A 5 -13.71 47.44 -97.18
CA TYR A 5 -14.36 46.12 -97.15
C TYR A 5 -13.41 45.06 -96.59
N ILE A 6 -12.14 45.11 -96.98
CA ILE A 6 -11.07 44.24 -96.45
C ILE A 6 -10.85 44.51 -94.96
N ASP A 7 -10.75 45.77 -94.53
CA ASP A 7 -10.63 46.15 -93.11
C ASP A 7 -11.83 45.66 -92.28
N LYS A 8 -13.06 45.77 -92.82
CA LYS A 8 -14.27 45.25 -92.15
C LYS A 8 -14.30 43.71 -92.08
N GLN A 9 -13.71 43.02 -93.06
CA GLN A 9 -13.61 41.56 -93.05
C GLN A 9 -12.57 41.09 -92.03
N GLU A 10 -11.42 41.76 -91.97
CA GLU A 10 -10.34 41.46 -91.04
C GLU A 10 -10.74 41.76 -89.58
N GLN A 11 -11.40 42.90 -89.33
CA GLN A 11 -12.00 43.21 -88.03
C GLN A 11 -13.05 42.19 -87.59
N ARG A 12 -13.88 41.69 -88.51
CA ARG A 12 -14.87 40.64 -88.21
C ARG A 12 -14.20 39.30 -87.90
N SER A 13 -13.10 38.97 -88.58
CA SER A 13 -12.33 37.76 -88.32
C SER A 13 -11.64 37.82 -86.95
N ALA A 14 -10.96 38.92 -86.63
CA ALA A 14 -10.32 39.14 -85.34
C ALA A 14 -11.33 39.17 -84.18
N LEU A 15 -12.51 39.77 -84.39
CA LEU A 15 -13.60 39.75 -83.39
C LEU A 15 -14.14 38.33 -83.19
N ARG A 16 -14.27 37.54 -84.26
CA ARG A 16 -14.72 36.15 -84.20
C ARG A 16 -13.71 35.27 -83.48
N GLU A 17 -12.42 35.49 -83.70
CA GLU A 17 -11.34 34.78 -83.03
C GLU A 17 -11.27 35.13 -81.54
N ALA A 18 -11.34 36.43 -81.20
CA ALA A 18 -11.44 36.88 -79.80
C ALA A 18 -12.70 36.36 -79.09
N LEU A 19 -13.84 36.26 -79.79
CA LEU A 19 -15.05 35.64 -79.26
C LEU A 19 -14.85 34.14 -79.02
N ASN A 20 -14.22 33.43 -79.96
CA ASN A 20 -13.92 31.99 -79.80
C ASN A 20 -12.97 31.74 -78.63
N ASP A 21 -11.93 32.56 -78.45
CA ASP A 21 -11.01 32.48 -77.32
C ASP A 21 -11.70 32.78 -75.98
N LYS A 22 -12.56 33.81 -75.93
CA LYS A 22 -13.38 34.07 -74.73
C LYS A 22 -14.33 32.92 -74.42
N ILE A 23 -14.96 32.29 -75.43
CA ILE A 23 -15.81 31.12 -75.25
C ILE A 23 -15.01 29.94 -74.71
N LYS A 24 -13.78 29.72 -75.20
CA LYS A 24 -12.88 28.68 -74.70
C LYS A 24 -12.50 28.93 -73.23
N GLY A 25 -12.11 30.16 -72.89
CA GLY A 25 -11.80 30.55 -71.51
C GLY A 25 -13.00 30.41 -70.55
N ILE A 26 -14.21 30.73 -71.01
CA ILE A 26 -15.44 30.52 -70.21
C ILE A 26 -15.67 29.03 -69.94
N LYS A 27 -15.46 28.14 -70.92
CA LYS A 27 -15.59 26.69 -70.74
C LYS A 27 -14.55 26.14 -69.75
N GLU A 28 -13.31 26.60 -69.82
CA GLU A 28 -12.25 26.20 -68.89
C GLU A 28 -12.54 26.67 -67.45
N LEU A 29 -13.05 27.89 -67.28
CA LEU A 29 -13.46 28.41 -65.97
C LEU A 29 -14.68 27.65 -65.41
N GLN A 30 -15.63 27.26 -66.26
CA GLN A 30 -16.76 26.43 -65.85
C GLN A 30 -16.29 25.04 -65.38
N ALA A 31 -15.34 24.42 -66.09
CA ALA A 31 -14.77 23.14 -65.68
C ALA A 31 -14.04 23.23 -64.32
N LYS A 32 -13.19 24.26 -64.13
CA LYS A 32 -12.49 24.51 -62.85
C LYS A 32 -13.45 24.81 -61.70
N LEU A 33 -14.54 25.54 -61.97
CA LEU A 33 -15.54 25.84 -60.94
C LEU A 33 -16.25 24.56 -60.48
N GLU A 34 -16.54 23.63 -61.39
CA GLU A 34 -17.16 22.35 -61.04
C GLU A 34 -16.21 21.44 -60.26
N GLU A 35 -14.93 21.40 -60.64
CA GLU A 35 -13.89 20.69 -59.88
C GLU A 35 -13.71 21.26 -58.46
N ASN A 36 -13.61 22.58 -58.33
CA ASN A 36 -13.49 23.26 -57.05
C ASN A 36 -14.74 23.03 -56.16
N LYS A 37 -15.94 22.98 -56.74
CA LYS A 37 -17.17 22.65 -55.98
C LYS A 37 -17.11 21.23 -55.42
N GLN A 38 -16.72 20.26 -56.23
CA GLN A 38 -16.58 18.86 -55.79
C GLN A 38 -15.47 18.70 -54.75
N GLU A 39 -14.40 19.48 -54.82
CA GLU A 39 -13.36 19.51 -53.79
C GLU A 39 -13.87 20.12 -52.48
N VAL A 40 -14.55 21.27 -52.52
CA VAL A 40 -15.15 21.89 -51.34
C VAL A 40 -16.18 20.97 -50.66
N GLU A 41 -17.01 20.29 -51.44
CA GLU A 41 -17.96 19.30 -50.90
C GLU A 41 -17.24 18.15 -50.19
N ARG A 42 -16.16 17.62 -50.78
CA ARG A 42 -15.33 16.58 -50.15
C ARG A 42 -14.68 17.07 -48.86
N ILE A 43 -14.10 18.27 -48.86
CA ILE A 43 -13.49 18.88 -47.67
C ILE A 43 -14.54 19.13 -46.58
N LEU A 44 -15.76 19.54 -46.93
CA LEU A 44 -16.84 19.73 -45.97
C LEU A 44 -17.30 18.41 -45.34
N VAL A 45 -17.38 17.33 -46.13
CA VAL A 45 -17.69 16.00 -45.61
C VAL A 45 -16.56 15.51 -44.68
N ASP A 46 -15.31 15.71 -45.08
CA ASP A 46 -14.14 15.33 -44.27
C ASP A 46 -14.07 16.14 -42.97
N GLN A 47 -14.24 17.47 -43.00
CA GLN A 47 -14.31 18.31 -41.79
C GLN A 47 -15.44 17.88 -40.86
N LYS A 48 -16.62 17.53 -41.40
CA LYS A 48 -17.73 17.02 -40.57
C LYS A 48 -17.35 15.70 -39.89
N SER A 49 -16.71 14.78 -40.62
CA SER A 49 -16.24 13.49 -40.07
C SER A 49 -15.12 13.68 -39.03
N GLN A 50 -14.17 14.56 -39.28
CA GLN A 50 -13.11 14.88 -38.32
C GLN A 50 -13.68 15.50 -37.04
N ARG A 51 -14.66 16.41 -37.16
CA ARG A 51 -15.34 16.99 -35.99
C ARG A 51 -16.09 15.93 -35.17
N SER A 52 -16.79 14.99 -35.80
CA SER A 52 -17.46 13.91 -35.07
C SER A 52 -16.47 12.99 -34.36
N GLN A 53 -15.35 12.64 -35.00
CA GLN A 53 -14.29 11.83 -34.39
C GLN A 53 -13.63 12.54 -33.19
N VAL A 54 -13.41 13.85 -33.27
CA VAL A 54 -12.89 14.63 -32.13
C VAL A 54 -13.89 14.65 -30.96
N ALA A 55 -15.18 14.85 -31.25
CA ALA A 55 -16.22 14.82 -30.23
C ALA A 55 -16.33 13.45 -29.54
N GLU A 56 -16.24 12.36 -30.31
CA GLU A 56 -16.20 10.99 -29.77
C GLU A 56 -14.98 10.74 -28.88
N ARG A 57 -13.78 11.19 -29.31
CA ARG A 57 -12.56 11.08 -28.50
C ARG A 57 -12.64 11.89 -27.22
N GLN A 58 -13.22 13.09 -27.27
CA GLN A 58 -13.46 13.90 -26.07
C GLN A 58 -14.41 13.19 -25.10
N GLN A 59 -15.46 12.55 -25.61
CA GLN A 59 -16.38 11.75 -24.79
C GLN A 59 -15.67 10.56 -24.15
N GLN A 60 -14.87 9.81 -24.93
CA GLN A 60 -14.06 8.69 -24.43
C GLN A 60 -13.06 9.13 -23.35
N GLN A 61 -12.41 10.29 -23.55
CA GLN A 61 -11.50 10.87 -22.57
C GLN A 61 -12.23 11.25 -21.27
N GLN A 62 -13.42 11.86 -21.37
CA GLN A 62 -14.24 12.15 -20.19
C GLN A 62 -14.67 10.88 -19.44
N THR A 63 -15.06 9.83 -20.17
CA THR A 63 -15.37 8.52 -19.57
C THR A 63 -14.15 7.94 -18.86
N LEU A 64 -12.98 7.94 -19.51
CA LEU A 64 -11.75 7.41 -18.92
C LEU A 64 -11.34 8.19 -17.66
N LEU A 65 -11.47 9.52 -17.68
CA LEU A 65 -11.21 10.38 -16.52
C LEU A 65 -12.17 10.07 -15.38
N ALA A 66 -13.47 9.93 -15.65
CA ALA A 66 -14.47 9.61 -14.64
C ALA A 66 -14.23 8.22 -14.01
N VAL A 67 -13.89 7.21 -14.82
CA VAL A 67 -13.53 5.87 -14.33
C VAL A 67 -12.29 5.94 -13.44
N THR A 68 -11.23 6.62 -13.90
CA THR A 68 -9.97 6.75 -13.14
C THR A 68 -10.18 7.48 -11.80
N GLN A 69 -10.98 8.54 -11.80
CA GLN A 69 -11.32 9.28 -10.58
C GLN A 69 -12.13 8.44 -9.59
N ASN A 70 -13.09 7.65 -10.09
CA ASN A 70 -13.88 6.74 -9.27
C ASN A 70 -13.00 5.64 -8.65
N ASP A 71 -12.08 5.06 -9.43
CA ASP A 71 -11.13 4.07 -8.93
C ASP A 71 -10.23 4.67 -7.85
N GLN A 72 -9.69 5.88 -8.07
CA GLN A 72 -8.90 6.58 -7.06
C GLN A 72 -9.70 6.81 -5.76
N ALA A 73 -10.96 7.25 -5.86
CA ALA A 73 -11.82 7.47 -4.70
C ALA A 73 -12.11 6.14 -3.96
N ASN A 74 -12.33 5.05 -4.68
CA ASN A 74 -12.52 3.72 -4.11
C ASN A 74 -11.26 3.22 -3.38
N TYR A 75 -10.07 3.40 -3.97
CA TYR A 75 -8.81 3.05 -3.32
C TYR A 75 -8.56 3.89 -2.06
N GLN A 76 -8.82 5.20 -2.11
CA GLN A 76 -8.69 6.07 -0.95
C GLN A 76 -9.64 5.67 0.18
N LYS A 77 -10.89 5.34 -0.15
CA LYS A 77 -11.88 4.84 0.81
C LYS A 77 -11.43 3.52 1.44
N LEU A 78 -11.01 2.56 0.63
CA LEU A 78 -10.52 1.27 1.13
C LEU A 78 -9.29 1.45 2.03
N ALA A 79 -8.34 2.31 1.64
CA ALA A 79 -7.17 2.60 2.46
C ALA A 79 -7.57 3.25 3.80
N ALA A 80 -8.52 4.18 3.79
CA ALA A 80 -9.04 4.79 5.02
C ALA A 80 -9.73 3.77 5.94
N GLU A 81 -10.57 2.91 5.37
CA GLU A 81 -11.25 1.83 6.11
C GLU A 81 -10.25 0.85 6.73
N ARG A 82 -9.23 0.42 5.96
CA ARG A 82 -8.18 -0.47 6.45
C ARG A 82 -7.29 0.20 7.50
N ASN A 83 -6.97 1.48 7.34
CA ASN A 83 -6.20 2.23 8.34
C ASN A 83 -6.97 2.37 9.66
N ALA A 84 -8.29 2.58 9.58
CA ALA A 84 -9.16 2.58 10.76
C ALA A 84 -9.21 1.21 11.44
N GLU A 85 -9.36 0.12 10.66
CA GLU A 85 -9.31 -1.25 11.17
C GLU A 85 -7.97 -1.58 11.84
N ILE A 86 -6.84 -1.20 11.23
CA ILE A 86 -5.51 -1.37 11.81
C ILE A 86 -5.44 -0.65 13.16
N THR A 87 -5.85 0.62 13.23
CA THR A 87 -5.84 1.40 14.47
C THR A 87 -6.68 0.75 15.56
N GLN A 88 -7.86 0.21 15.20
CA GLN A 88 -8.71 -0.52 16.13
C GLN A 88 -8.06 -1.80 16.63
N LEU A 89 -7.43 -2.60 15.76
CA LEU A 89 -6.74 -3.83 16.15
C LEU A 89 -5.54 -3.57 17.06
N GLN A 90 -4.78 -2.49 16.81
CA GLN A 90 -3.68 -2.08 17.68
C GLN A 90 -4.17 -1.73 19.08
N GLU A 91 -5.24 -0.93 19.16
CA GLU A 91 -5.86 -0.54 20.42
C GLU A 91 -6.44 -1.75 21.17
N GLN A 92 -7.16 -2.64 20.46
CA GLN A 92 -7.71 -3.86 21.05
C GLN A 92 -6.61 -4.77 21.60
N GLN A 93 -5.50 -4.93 20.87
CA GLN A 93 -4.37 -5.72 21.38
C GLN A 93 -3.73 -5.04 22.58
N ARG A 94 -3.50 -3.73 22.53
CA ARG A 94 -2.90 -2.98 23.63
C ARG A 94 -3.77 -3.04 24.89
N ARG A 95 -5.09 -2.96 24.72
CA ARG A 95 -6.09 -3.18 25.77
C ARG A 95 -5.98 -4.59 26.36
N ALA A 96 -5.96 -5.61 25.51
CA ALA A 96 -5.83 -7.00 25.97
C ALA A 96 -4.53 -7.18 26.76
N ASN A 97 -3.39 -6.69 26.24
CA ASN A 97 -2.09 -6.74 26.93
C ASN A 97 -2.17 -6.04 28.30
N CYS A 98 -2.83 -4.89 28.38
CA CYS A 98 -3.02 -4.16 29.63
C CYS A 98 -3.82 -4.97 30.66
N GLU A 99 -5.00 -5.45 30.28
CA GLU A 99 -5.88 -6.23 31.16
C GLU A 99 -5.19 -7.52 31.61
N GLY A 100 -4.46 -8.17 30.70
CA GLY A 100 -3.70 -9.38 31.00
C GLY A 100 -2.50 -9.17 31.93
N MET A 101 -1.93 -7.96 31.96
CA MET A 101 -0.93 -7.55 32.95
C MET A 101 -1.57 -7.10 34.28
N GLY A 102 -2.89 -7.28 34.44
CA GLY A 102 -3.63 -6.90 35.64
C GLY A 102 -4.05 -5.43 35.67
N GLY A 103 -3.99 -4.71 34.55
CA GLY A 103 -4.38 -3.31 34.44
C GLY A 103 -5.88 -3.08 34.23
N ILE A 104 -6.23 -1.80 34.06
CA ILE A 104 -7.53 -1.33 33.59
C ILE A 104 -7.31 -0.43 32.37
N TRP A 105 -8.07 -0.68 31.32
CA TRP A 105 -8.08 0.18 30.13
C TRP A 105 -9.05 1.35 30.31
N SER A 106 -8.54 2.58 30.32
CA SER A 106 -9.38 3.78 30.48
C SER A 106 -8.80 4.96 29.69
N GLY A 107 -9.65 5.64 28.93
CA GLY A 107 -9.27 6.83 28.16
C GLY A 107 -8.12 6.60 27.16
N GLY A 108 -8.00 5.40 26.58
CA GLY A 108 -6.91 5.06 25.65
C GLY A 108 -5.56 4.80 26.32
N THR A 109 -5.54 4.62 27.65
CA THR A 109 -4.33 4.37 28.42
C THR A 109 -4.49 3.16 29.35
N CYS A 110 -3.37 2.50 29.64
CA CYS A 110 -3.32 1.40 30.59
C CYS A 110 -3.01 1.92 32.00
N GLN A 111 -3.95 1.76 32.92
CA GLN A 111 -3.84 2.19 34.31
C GLN A 111 -3.56 1.00 35.24
N SER A 112 -2.75 1.20 36.27
CA SER A 112 -2.54 0.20 37.32
C SER A 112 -3.77 0.11 38.24
N ARG A 113 -4.14 -1.11 38.65
CA ARG A 113 -5.23 -1.34 39.62
C ARG A 113 -4.87 -0.94 41.05
N SER A 114 -3.58 -0.88 41.37
CA SER A 114 -3.08 -0.48 42.68
C SER A 114 -2.82 1.02 42.66
N GLY A 115 -3.72 1.80 43.28
CA GLY A 115 -3.75 3.27 43.25
C GLY A 115 -2.59 3.98 43.95
N GLY A 116 -1.33 3.69 43.59
CA GLY A 116 -0.15 4.28 44.22
C GLY A 116 1.09 4.43 43.34
N SER A 117 1.05 4.06 42.06
CA SER A 117 2.17 4.32 41.14
C SER A 117 1.64 4.97 39.87
N SER A 118 2.22 6.11 39.49
CA SER A 118 2.06 6.75 38.18
C SER A 118 2.58 5.89 37.02
N SER A 119 3.12 4.71 37.32
CA SER A 119 3.50 3.67 36.37
C SER A 119 2.26 2.88 35.96
N GLY A 120 1.91 2.87 34.67
CA GLY A 120 0.83 2.03 34.14
C GLY A 120 1.04 0.54 34.47
N ALA A 121 0.02 -0.30 34.24
CA ALA A 121 0.15 -1.74 34.52
C ALA A 121 1.21 -2.45 33.63
N PHE A 122 1.66 -1.78 32.56
CA PHE A 122 2.81 -2.23 31.80
C PHE A 122 4.10 -2.00 32.61
N PRO A 123 5.00 -3.00 32.66
CA PRO A 123 6.35 -2.79 33.16
C PRO A 123 6.99 -1.60 32.42
N PRO A 124 7.73 -0.74 33.14
CA PRO A 124 8.46 0.34 32.50
C PRO A 124 9.46 -0.23 31.49
N ALA A 125 9.75 0.52 30.44
CA ALA A 125 10.81 0.13 29.54
C ALA A 125 12.14 0.03 30.28
N SER A 126 12.88 -1.01 29.96
CA SER A 126 14.16 -1.28 30.59
C SER A 126 15.27 -0.54 29.84
N PHE A 127 16.33 -0.18 30.56
CA PHE A 127 17.49 0.46 29.95
C PHE A 127 18.13 -0.45 28.89
N GLY A 128 18.56 0.16 27.79
CA GLY A 128 19.15 -0.55 26.65
C GLY A 128 18.11 -1.26 25.78
N ASN A 129 18.58 -2.27 25.05
CA ASN A 129 17.82 -3.01 24.04
C ASN A 129 17.84 -4.54 24.26
N GLY A 130 18.30 -5.00 25.43
CA GLY A 130 18.45 -6.43 25.72
C GLY A 130 19.44 -7.16 24.81
N GLY A 131 20.36 -6.42 24.18
CA GLY A 131 21.32 -6.90 23.18
C GLY A 131 20.78 -6.90 21.74
N TYR A 132 19.50 -6.58 21.52
CA TYR A 132 18.88 -6.56 20.19
C TYR A 132 19.62 -5.58 19.26
N PRO A 133 20.03 -5.98 18.04
CA PRO A 133 20.90 -5.18 17.18
C PRO A 133 20.42 -3.73 17.03
N ALA A 134 21.34 -2.77 17.16
CA ALA A 134 21.02 -1.35 17.10
C ALA A 134 20.31 -0.94 15.80
N ILE A 135 20.65 -1.60 14.68
CA ILE A 135 19.98 -1.41 13.38
C ILE A 135 18.48 -1.69 13.43
N TRP A 136 18.04 -2.60 14.30
CA TRP A 136 16.62 -2.91 14.50
C TRP A 136 16.04 -2.15 15.69
N ALA A 137 16.76 -2.04 16.81
CA ALA A 137 16.29 -1.37 18.02
C ALA A 137 16.02 0.13 17.80
N ASN A 138 16.82 0.79 16.95
CA ASN A 138 16.71 2.24 16.68
C ASN A 138 15.90 2.56 15.42
N ALA A 139 15.42 1.55 14.69
CA ALA A 139 14.58 1.76 13.52
C ALA A 139 13.20 2.32 13.92
N PRO A 140 12.49 3.01 13.00
CA PRO A 140 11.07 3.22 13.18
C PRO A 140 10.34 1.86 13.30
N LEU A 141 9.23 1.85 14.03
CA LEU A 141 8.45 0.64 14.27
C LEU A 141 8.03 0.01 12.93
N ASN A 142 8.21 -1.30 12.76
CA ASN A 142 7.86 -2.06 11.55
C ASN A 142 8.62 -1.68 10.27
N THR A 143 9.74 -0.95 10.33
CA THR A 143 10.48 -0.56 9.13
C THR A 143 11.21 -1.72 8.45
N TYR A 144 11.83 -2.61 9.22
CA TYR A 144 12.61 -3.72 8.67
C TYR A 144 11.92 -5.05 8.89
N VAL A 145 12.14 -5.98 7.96
CA VAL A 145 11.82 -7.40 8.11
C VAL A 145 13.13 -8.13 8.36
N ASP A 146 13.22 -8.88 9.45
CA ASP A 146 14.40 -9.66 9.80
C ASP A 146 14.53 -10.96 8.99
N THR A 147 15.61 -11.70 9.22
CA THR A 147 15.91 -12.97 8.52
C THR A 147 14.85 -14.06 8.74
N TRP A 148 13.97 -13.95 9.73
CA TRP A 148 12.90 -14.92 10.00
C TRP A 148 11.55 -14.48 9.41
N GLY A 149 11.52 -13.35 8.71
CA GLY A 149 10.30 -12.80 8.10
C GLY A 149 9.44 -12.02 9.09
N LEU A 150 10.04 -11.44 10.13
CA LEU A 150 9.33 -10.75 11.21
C LEU A 150 9.70 -9.26 11.26
N TYR A 151 8.73 -8.41 11.58
CA TYR A 151 8.94 -6.97 11.64
C TYR A 151 9.80 -6.56 12.85
N SER A 152 10.79 -5.70 12.61
CA SER A 152 11.70 -5.18 13.62
C SER A 152 10.96 -4.44 14.73
N ARG A 153 11.52 -4.51 15.95
CA ARG A 153 10.95 -3.95 17.19
C ARG A 153 9.62 -4.59 17.63
N GLN A 154 9.18 -5.68 17.00
CA GLN A 154 8.08 -6.50 17.51
C GLN A 154 8.59 -7.56 18.49
N CYS A 155 7.69 -8.05 19.35
CA CYS A 155 7.97 -9.14 20.29
C CYS A 155 8.52 -10.39 19.59
N VAL A 156 7.95 -10.71 18.44
CA VAL A 156 8.31 -11.87 17.61
C VAL A 156 9.73 -11.74 17.05
N SER A 157 10.10 -10.57 16.52
CA SER A 157 11.47 -10.34 16.00
C SER A 157 12.52 -10.39 17.10
N TYR A 158 12.24 -9.77 18.25
CA TYR A 158 13.16 -9.79 19.39
C TYR A 158 13.41 -11.22 19.90
N THR A 159 12.35 -11.99 20.12
CA THR A 159 12.47 -13.36 20.65
C THR A 159 13.11 -14.32 19.65
N ALA A 160 12.85 -14.17 18.35
CA ALA A 160 13.54 -14.91 17.30
C ALA A 160 15.05 -14.60 17.31
N TRP A 161 15.41 -13.31 17.36
CA TRP A 161 16.80 -12.89 17.48
C TRP A 161 17.47 -13.43 18.75
N LYS A 162 16.80 -13.37 19.90
CA LYS A 162 17.36 -13.81 21.17
C LYS A 162 17.67 -15.31 21.14
N VAL A 163 16.75 -16.13 20.61
CA VAL A 163 17.00 -17.58 20.39
C VAL A 163 18.18 -17.78 19.43
N ALA A 164 18.19 -17.13 18.27
CA ALA A 164 19.25 -17.30 17.28
C ALA A 164 20.63 -16.84 17.81
N SER A 165 20.66 -15.78 18.61
CA SER A 165 21.88 -15.26 19.24
C SER A 165 22.53 -16.26 20.21
N SER A 166 21.74 -17.21 20.74
CA SER A 166 22.24 -18.33 21.55
C SER A 166 22.74 -19.52 20.72
N GLY A 167 22.80 -19.40 19.38
CA GLY A 167 23.25 -20.44 18.47
C GLY A 167 22.17 -21.47 18.10
N ARG A 168 20.92 -21.26 18.51
CA ARG A 168 19.80 -22.18 18.24
C ARG A 168 19.07 -21.83 16.96
N TYR A 169 18.53 -22.85 16.30
CA TYR A 169 17.81 -22.69 15.04
C TYR A 169 16.44 -22.03 15.27
N VAL A 170 16.10 -21.06 14.42
CA VAL A 170 14.78 -20.45 14.35
C VAL A 170 14.31 -20.53 12.90
N PRO A 171 13.12 -21.10 12.63
CA PRO A 171 12.60 -21.21 11.27
C PRO A 171 12.15 -19.85 10.75
N HIS A 172 12.08 -19.73 9.42
CA HIS A 172 11.41 -18.61 8.78
C HIS A 172 9.88 -18.77 8.90
N PHE A 173 9.15 -17.74 9.32
CA PHE A 173 7.72 -17.84 9.64
C PHE A 173 6.79 -17.68 8.43
N ALA A 174 7.30 -17.22 7.28
CA ALA A 174 6.62 -17.22 5.98
C ALA A 174 5.19 -16.65 6.02
N GLY A 175 4.99 -15.54 6.74
CA GLY A 175 3.69 -14.87 6.88
C GLY A 175 2.82 -15.38 8.04
N MET A 176 3.21 -16.45 8.73
CA MET A 176 2.56 -16.93 9.97
C MET A 176 3.32 -16.46 11.21
N GLY A 177 3.67 -15.18 11.22
CA GLY A 177 4.57 -14.58 12.19
C GLY A 177 3.92 -14.07 13.47
N ASN A 178 2.58 -14.07 13.58
CA ASN A 178 1.91 -13.60 14.79
C ASN A 178 2.27 -14.51 15.97
N ALA A 179 2.46 -13.94 17.16
CA ALA A 179 2.92 -14.67 18.32
C ALA A 179 2.07 -15.93 18.63
N ASN A 180 0.75 -15.83 18.52
CA ASN A 180 -0.16 -16.96 18.74
C ASN A 180 -0.03 -18.11 17.69
N GLN A 181 0.58 -17.85 16.54
CA GLN A 181 0.83 -18.86 15.49
C GLN A 181 2.17 -19.60 15.70
N TRP A 182 3.05 -19.10 16.57
CA TRP A 182 4.39 -19.64 16.73
C TRP A 182 4.44 -21.11 17.14
N PRO A 183 3.64 -21.61 18.11
CA PRO A 183 3.71 -23.03 18.47
C PRO A 183 3.42 -23.96 17.28
N ALA A 184 2.37 -23.65 16.51
CA ALA A 184 2.01 -24.45 15.34
C ALA A 184 3.01 -24.30 14.19
N THR A 185 3.63 -23.14 14.03
CA THR A 185 4.64 -22.89 12.98
C THR A 185 5.94 -23.59 13.32
N ALA A 186 6.44 -23.46 14.56
CA ALA A 186 7.65 -24.11 15.03
C ALA A 186 7.53 -25.64 15.03
N ALA A 187 6.35 -26.19 15.37
CA ALA A 187 6.09 -27.62 15.32
C ALA A 187 6.31 -28.25 13.93
N ARG A 188 6.07 -27.52 12.84
CA ARG A 188 6.34 -28.00 11.46
C ARG A 188 7.83 -28.21 11.20
N HIS A 189 8.69 -27.62 12.03
CA HIS A 189 10.14 -27.78 11.99
C HIS A 189 10.65 -28.68 13.12
N GLY A 190 9.77 -29.45 13.77
CA GLY A 190 10.16 -30.38 14.83
C GLY A 190 10.46 -29.72 16.18
N ILE A 191 10.14 -28.43 16.35
CA ILE A 191 10.36 -27.71 17.60
C ILE A 191 9.10 -27.86 18.48
N PRO A 192 9.17 -28.57 19.62
CA PRO A 192 7.99 -28.83 20.44
C PRO A 192 7.61 -27.62 21.29
N SER A 193 6.36 -27.64 21.75
CA SER A 193 5.85 -26.69 22.74
C SER A 193 5.13 -27.39 23.88
N GLY A 194 5.04 -26.76 25.05
CA GLY A 194 4.36 -27.29 26.22
C GLY A 194 3.97 -26.21 27.23
N SER A 195 3.57 -26.62 28.43
CA SER A 195 3.12 -25.71 29.50
C SER A 195 4.17 -25.50 30.61
N THR A 196 5.30 -26.18 30.55
CA THR A 196 6.35 -26.07 31.57
C THR A 196 7.35 -24.97 31.18
N PRO A 197 7.59 -23.96 32.05
CA PRO A 197 8.58 -22.93 31.80
C PRO A 197 9.99 -23.52 31.79
N LYS A 198 10.81 -23.09 30.83
CA LYS A 198 12.24 -23.44 30.75
C LYS A 198 13.05 -22.20 30.42
N VAL A 199 14.19 -22.01 31.08
CA VAL A 199 15.14 -20.96 30.71
C VAL A 199 15.54 -21.14 29.24
N GLY A 200 15.54 -20.03 28.50
CA GLY A 200 15.83 -20.01 27.08
C GLY A 200 14.70 -20.42 26.16
N SER A 201 13.55 -20.87 26.67
CA SER A 201 12.35 -21.07 25.85
C SER A 201 11.69 -19.75 25.50
N VAL A 202 10.85 -19.76 24.46
CA VAL A 202 9.98 -18.62 24.13
C VAL A 202 8.63 -18.87 24.76
N ALA A 203 8.22 -17.99 25.69
CA ALA A 203 6.89 -17.99 26.28
C ALA A 203 5.93 -17.22 25.37
N MET A 204 5.01 -17.95 24.75
CA MET A 204 3.88 -17.41 23.98
C MET A 204 2.68 -17.23 24.90
N TRP A 205 2.17 -15.99 24.94
CA TRP A 205 0.95 -15.64 25.61
C TRP A 205 -0.18 -15.49 24.59
N PRO A 206 -1.23 -16.33 24.64
CA PRO A 206 -2.33 -16.30 23.67
C PRO A 206 -3.33 -15.17 23.99
N ILE A 207 -2.83 -13.93 24.10
CA ILE A 207 -3.62 -12.76 24.44
C ILE A 207 -3.99 -11.93 23.21
N GLY A 208 -5.22 -11.43 23.18
CA GLY A 208 -5.71 -10.61 22.08
C GLY A 208 -5.64 -11.32 20.72
N TYR A 209 -5.63 -10.53 19.65
CA TYR A 209 -5.65 -11.01 18.28
C TYR A 209 -4.30 -11.60 17.83
N TYR A 210 -3.19 -10.99 18.24
CA TYR A 210 -1.85 -11.34 17.75
C TYR A 210 -1.10 -12.30 18.69
N GLY A 211 -1.47 -12.36 19.97
CA GLY A 211 -0.63 -12.95 21.02
C GLY A 211 0.54 -12.06 21.39
N HIS A 212 1.42 -12.56 22.27
CA HIS A 212 2.68 -11.91 22.62
C HIS A 212 3.76 -12.94 22.94
N THR A 213 4.97 -12.79 22.40
CA THR A 213 6.12 -13.65 22.72
C THR A 213 7.10 -12.95 23.65
N MET A 214 7.59 -13.68 24.64
CA MET A 214 8.68 -13.25 25.51
C MET A 214 9.75 -14.33 25.59
N TYR A 215 11.01 -13.94 25.76
CA TYR A 215 12.09 -14.88 26.03
C TYR A 215 12.21 -15.14 27.53
N VAL A 216 12.29 -16.41 27.94
CA VAL A 216 12.41 -16.78 29.35
C VAL A 216 13.86 -16.67 29.80
N GLU A 217 14.16 -15.64 30.58
CA GLU A 217 15.50 -15.36 31.11
C GLU A 217 15.74 -16.15 32.41
N ALA A 218 14.72 -16.32 33.25
CA ALA A 218 14.79 -17.15 34.46
C ALA A 218 13.44 -17.82 34.79
N VAL A 219 13.50 -18.97 35.46
CA VAL A 219 12.33 -19.65 36.05
C VAL A 219 12.49 -19.61 37.57
N ASN A 220 11.53 -19.01 38.25
CA ASN A 220 11.61 -18.76 39.69
C ASN A 220 10.85 -19.83 40.47
N GLY A 221 11.28 -20.11 41.71
CA GLY A 221 10.69 -21.15 42.56
C GLY A 221 9.28 -20.85 43.09
N ASP A 222 8.77 -19.63 42.87
CA ASP A 222 7.47 -19.13 43.35
C ASP A 222 6.36 -19.19 42.28
N GLY A 223 6.62 -19.87 41.15
CA GLY A 223 5.67 -19.94 40.04
C GLY A 223 5.70 -18.74 39.09
N THR A 224 6.71 -17.86 39.23
CA THR A 224 6.96 -16.77 38.29
C THR A 224 8.11 -17.08 37.32
N ILE A 225 8.19 -16.29 36.26
CA ILE A 225 9.32 -16.27 35.32
C ILE A 225 9.81 -14.83 35.16
N THR A 226 11.11 -14.67 34.99
CA THR A 226 11.70 -13.43 34.50
C THR A 226 11.84 -13.51 32.99
N VAL A 227 11.37 -12.49 32.30
CA VAL A 227 11.30 -12.47 30.84
C VAL A 227 11.85 -11.19 30.25
N SER A 228 12.29 -11.29 29.01
CA SER A 228 12.66 -10.16 28.17
C SER A 228 11.81 -10.12 26.90
N ASP A 229 11.32 -8.93 26.53
CA ASP A 229 10.49 -8.76 25.34
C ASP A 229 10.61 -7.36 24.70
N TYR A 230 9.88 -7.19 23.61
CA TYR A 230 9.68 -5.90 22.94
C TYR A 230 8.19 -5.64 22.71
N ASN A 231 7.82 -4.37 22.72
CA ASN A 231 6.54 -3.87 22.20
C ASN A 231 5.28 -4.39 22.91
N LEU A 232 5.38 -4.84 24.16
CA LEU A 232 4.21 -5.23 24.97
C LEU A 232 3.15 -4.11 25.03
N ALA A 233 3.56 -2.86 25.18
CA ALA A 233 2.67 -1.71 25.25
C ALA A 233 2.39 -1.05 23.88
N TRP A 234 2.79 -1.69 22.77
CA TRP A 234 2.70 -1.12 21.41
C TRP A 234 3.51 0.18 21.20
N ASP A 235 4.61 0.34 21.93
CA ASP A 235 5.52 1.50 21.90
C ASP A 235 6.91 1.20 21.31
N GLY A 236 7.12 -0.04 20.89
CA GLY A 236 8.36 -0.56 20.32
C GLY A 236 9.51 -0.64 21.32
N GLN A 237 9.24 -0.66 22.63
CA GLN A 237 10.26 -0.59 23.67
C GLN A 237 10.62 -1.97 24.25
N TYR A 238 11.89 -2.11 24.62
CA TYR A 238 12.43 -3.25 25.35
C TYR A 238 11.94 -3.29 26.79
N ARG A 239 11.60 -4.47 27.29
CA ARG A 239 11.25 -4.68 28.70
C ARG A 239 11.91 -5.95 29.24
N TYR A 240 12.31 -5.87 30.50
CA TYR A 240 12.83 -6.95 31.31
C TYR A 240 12.11 -6.94 32.65
N TYR A 241 11.33 -7.97 32.95
CA TYR A 241 10.44 -7.98 34.11
C TYR A 241 10.04 -9.39 34.54
N THR A 242 9.47 -9.50 35.74
CA THR A 242 8.92 -10.75 36.28
C THR A 242 7.41 -10.79 36.12
N ARG A 243 6.88 -11.97 35.76
CA ARG A 243 5.44 -12.23 35.63
C ARG A 243 5.09 -13.66 36.04
N SER A 244 3.80 -13.93 36.24
CA SER A 244 3.31 -15.31 36.41
C SER A 244 3.66 -16.18 35.21
N ALA A 245 4.06 -17.43 35.49
CA ALA A 245 4.32 -18.46 34.48
C ALA A 245 3.04 -19.11 33.93
N ALA A 246 1.88 -18.83 34.54
CA ALA A 246 0.61 -19.46 34.20
C ALA A 246 -0.01 -18.88 32.91
N GLY A 247 -0.80 -19.70 32.22
CA GLY A 247 -1.54 -19.28 31.01
C GLY A 247 -0.65 -19.04 29.78
N LEU A 248 0.56 -19.63 29.76
CA LEU A 248 1.54 -19.49 28.69
C LEU A 248 1.79 -20.84 28.01
N THR A 249 2.15 -20.78 26.73
CA THR A 249 2.71 -21.90 25.98
C THR A 249 4.19 -21.65 25.76
N TYR A 250 5.05 -22.59 26.15
CA TYR A 250 6.50 -22.47 26.02
C TYR A 250 6.98 -23.25 24.80
N ILE A 251 7.70 -22.60 23.91
CA ILE A 251 8.27 -23.18 22.69
C ILE A 251 9.75 -23.49 22.96
N TYR A 252 10.13 -24.74 22.74
CA TYR A 252 11.42 -25.30 23.15
C TYR A 252 12.41 -25.37 21.98
N PHE A 253 12.85 -24.19 21.52
CA PHE A 253 13.92 -24.02 20.53
C PHE A 253 15.26 -24.57 21.01
#